data_AF-A0A6T7TWS6-F1
#
_entry.id   AF-A0A6T7TWS6-F1
#
_cell.length_a   1.000
_cell.length_b   1.000
_cell.length_c   1.000
_cell.angle_alpha   90.00
_cell.angle_beta   90.00
_cell.angle_gamma   90.00
#
_symmetry.space_group_name_H-M   'P 1'
#
loop_
_entity.id
_entity.type
_entity.pdbx_description
1 polymer ?
#
loop_
_entity_poly.entity_id
_entity_poly.type
_entity_poly.pdbx_seq_one_letter_code
_entity_poly.pdbx_strand_id
1 'polypeptide(L)'
;PFRVGVTCVRVPVLRAHCESINLQFSRRVTLAEVYKVLEAAPGIRVVDDRVNNQHPEPQKVSGLDEILVGRVRHDVSAHCADGGPQLTEAGGYGIDMFISGDQLLKGAALNAVQIAELLLEK
;
A
#
# COMPACT_ATOMS: atom_id res chain seq x y z
N PRO A 1 -7.68 -3.44 -19.37
CA PRO A 1 -6.45 -4.09 -18.82
C PRO A 1 -5.89 -3.21 -17.69
N PHE A 2 -5.38 -3.82 -16.61
CA PHE A 2 -4.67 -3.10 -15.54
C PHE A 2 -3.37 -2.52 -16.11
N ARG A 3 -3.05 -1.26 -15.81
CA ARG A 3 -1.86 -0.55 -16.31
C ARG A 3 -0.96 -0.19 -15.15
N VAL A 4 0.34 -0.41 -15.31
CA VAL A 4 1.36 -0.12 -14.30
C VAL A 4 2.55 0.55 -14.96
N GLY A 5 2.99 1.68 -14.41
CA GLY A 5 4.27 2.29 -14.71
C GLY A 5 5.09 2.37 -13.41
N VAL A 6 6.38 2.07 -13.48
CA VAL A 6 7.25 2.00 -12.29
C VAL A 6 8.59 2.67 -12.59
N THR A 7 9.06 3.45 -11.63
CA THR A 7 10.45 3.92 -11.57
C THR A 7 11.10 3.31 -10.34
N CYS A 8 12.13 2.49 -10.54
CA CYS A 8 12.86 1.84 -9.45
C CYS A 8 14.13 2.63 -9.12
N VAL A 9 14.25 3.10 -7.87
CA VAL A 9 15.40 3.88 -7.40
C VAL A 9 16.05 3.17 -6.22
N ARG A 10 17.39 3.09 -6.22
CA ARG A 10 18.16 2.59 -5.08
C ARG A 10 18.53 3.75 -4.16
N VAL A 11 18.28 3.58 -2.87
CA VAL A 11 18.64 4.52 -1.79
C VAL A 11 19.44 3.77 -0.71
N PRO A 12 20.20 4.45 0.18
CA PRO A 12 21.03 3.79 1.19
C PRO A 12 20.19 3.26 2.38
N VAL A 13 19.29 2.31 2.10
CA VAL A 13 18.48 1.56 3.06
C VAL A 13 18.86 0.09 2.97
N LEU A 14 19.24 -0.52 4.11
CA LEU A 14 19.88 -1.83 4.13
C LEU A 14 18.93 -2.99 3.75
N ARG A 15 17.74 -3.04 4.36
CA ARG A 15 16.91 -4.27 4.38
C ARG A 15 15.41 -4.04 4.11
N ALA A 16 15.01 -2.83 3.79
CA ALA A 16 13.61 -2.53 3.48
C ALA A 16 13.48 -1.96 2.06
N HIS A 17 12.35 -2.25 1.43
CA HIS A 17 11.89 -1.51 0.25
C HIS A 17 10.68 -0.69 0.63
N CYS A 18 10.55 0.45 -0.02
CA CYS A 18 9.40 1.32 0.13
C CYS A 18 8.88 1.74 -1.23
N GLU A 19 7.57 1.90 -1.33
CA GLU A 19 6.92 2.30 -2.58
C GLU A 19 5.94 3.43 -2.29
N SER A 20 6.07 4.51 -3.08
CA SER A 20 5.04 5.53 -3.19
C SER A 20 4.14 5.13 -4.35
N ILE A 21 2.87 4.89 -4.06
CA ILE A 21 1.93 4.30 -5.02
C ILE A 21 0.78 5.28 -5.26
N ASN A 22 0.51 5.59 -6.52
CA ASN A 22 -0.67 6.30 -6.99
C ASN A 22 -1.59 5.28 -7.69
N LEU A 23 -2.84 5.16 -7.22
CA LEU A 23 -3.85 4.26 -7.76
C LEU A 23 -4.96 5.06 -8.43
N GLN A 24 -5.42 4.62 -9.59
CA GLN A 24 -6.60 5.14 -10.29
C GLN A 24 -7.68 4.05 -10.34
N PHE A 25 -8.90 4.41 -9.93
CA PHE A 25 -10.07 3.54 -9.91
C PHE A 25 -11.04 3.87 -11.03
N SER A 26 -11.88 2.90 -11.41
CA SER A 26 -12.97 3.07 -12.38
C SER A 26 -14.23 3.68 -11.78
N ARG A 27 -14.30 3.77 -10.44
CA ARG A 27 -15.38 4.36 -9.66
C ARG A 27 -14.81 5.21 -8.54
N ARG A 28 -15.64 6.05 -7.94
CA ARG A 28 -15.30 6.73 -6.69
C ARG A 28 -15.10 5.70 -5.58
N VAL A 29 -14.05 5.92 -4.79
CA VAL A 29 -13.72 5.15 -3.58
C VAL A 29 -13.56 6.13 -2.42
N THR A 30 -13.99 5.74 -1.25
CA THR A 30 -13.82 6.49 0.00
C THR A 30 -12.61 5.98 0.77
N LEU A 31 -11.99 6.82 1.61
CA LEU A 31 -10.91 6.35 2.48
C LEU A 31 -11.36 5.24 3.44
N ALA A 32 -12.61 5.28 3.91
CA ALA A 32 -13.16 4.24 4.77
C ALA A 32 -13.20 2.86 4.08
N GLU A 33 -13.60 2.81 2.80
CA GLU A 33 -13.52 1.57 2.01
C GLU A 33 -12.07 1.09 1.86
N VAL A 34 -11.13 2.00 1.59
CA VAL A 34 -9.71 1.68 1.42
C VAL A 34 -9.13 1.09 2.70
N TYR A 35 -9.31 1.77 3.84
CA TYR A 35 -8.83 1.27 5.14
C TYR A 35 -9.46 -0.07 5.50
N LYS A 36 -10.77 -0.24 5.28
CA LYS A 36 -11.45 -1.52 5.52
C LYS A 36 -10.82 -2.68 4.75
N VAL A 37 -10.43 -2.46 3.49
CA VAL A 37 -9.77 -3.49 2.68
C VAL A 37 -8.34 -3.74 3.17
N LEU A 38 -7.59 -2.68 3.47
CA LEU A 38 -6.21 -2.80 3.96
C LEU A 38 -6.14 -3.52 5.31
N GLU A 39 -7.03 -3.19 6.25
CA GLU A 39 -7.08 -3.79 7.59
C GLU A 39 -7.53 -5.26 7.55
N ALA A 40 -8.34 -5.65 6.57
CA ALA A 40 -8.77 -7.03 6.38
C ALA A 40 -7.73 -7.90 5.64
N ALA A 41 -6.73 -7.29 5.00
CA ALA A 41 -5.75 -8.01 4.19
C ALA A 41 -4.69 -8.70 5.07
N PRO A 42 -4.51 -10.03 4.97
CA PRO A 42 -3.49 -10.75 5.73
C PRO A 42 -2.08 -10.23 5.43
N GLY A 43 -1.28 -10.02 6.47
CA GLY A 43 0.10 -9.54 6.35
C GLY A 43 0.22 -8.03 6.09
N ILE A 44 -0.88 -7.28 6.11
CA ILE A 44 -0.86 -5.82 6.09
C ILE A 44 -1.07 -5.29 7.51
N ARG A 45 -0.31 -4.26 7.90
CA ARG A 45 -0.57 -3.46 9.09
C ARG A 45 -0.65 -1.99 8.72
N VAL A 46 -1.79 -1.37 8.99
CA VAL A 46 -1.99 0.07 8.77
C VAL A 46 -1.28 0.86 9.86
N VAL A 47 -0.43 1.80 9.45
CA VAL A 47 0.26 2.77 10.29
C VAL A 47 0.05 4.14 9.64
N ASP A 48 -1.01 4.84 10.03
CA ASP A 48 -1.40 6.12 9.39
C ASP A 48 -2.02 7.11 10.38
N ASP A 49 -1.30 7.38 11.47
CA ASP A 49 -1.68 8.39 12.44
C ASP A 49 -0.93 9.70 12.16
N ARG A 50 -1.61 10.63 11.48
CA ARG A 50 -1.03 11.92 11.12
C ARG A 50 -0.83 12.85 12.31
N VAL A 51 -1.68 12.75 13.34
CA VAL A 51 -1.62 13.61 14.52
C VAL A 51 -0.36 13.27 15.32
N ASN A 52 -0.06 11.98 15.46
CA ASN A 52 1.12 11.50 16.16
C ASN A 52 2.31 11.19 15.23
N ASN A 53 2.24 11.61 13.97
CA ASN A 53 3.27 11.43 12.94
C ASN A 53 3.72 9.96 12.74
N GLN A 54 2.81 9.00 12.89
CA GLN A 54 3.10 7.59 12.64
C GLN A 54 2.78 7.24 11.18
N HIS A 55 3.77 6.70 10.50
CA HIS A 55 3.68 6.25 9.12
C HIS A 55 4.66 5.09 8.87
N PRO A 56 4.58 4.39 7.73
CA PRO A 56 5.55 3.34 7.40
C PRO A 56 6.95 3.93 7.30
N GLU A 57 7.89 3.28 7.97
CA GLU A 57 9.29 3.68 7.98
C GLU A 57 10.18 2.46 7.71
N PRO A 58 11.17 2.54 6.79
CA PRO A 58 12.01 1.41 6.42
C PRO A 58 12.77 0.78 7.61
N GLN A 59 13.11 1.59 8.62
CA GLN A 59 13.80 1.10 9.81
C GLN A 59 12.87 0.27 10.73
N LYS A 60 11.56 0.56 10.71
CA LYS A 60 10.57 -0.12 11.55
C LYS A 60 10.07 -1.44 10.96
N VAL A 61 10.29 -1.68 9.66
CA VAL A 61 9.86 -2.92 8.98
C VAL A 61 10.91 -4.00 8.92
N SER A 62 12.19 -3.66 9.15
CA SER A 62 13.27 -4.63 9.08
C SER A 62 13.07 -5.73 10.13
N GLY A 63 13.03 -6.98 9.69
CA GLY A 63 12.75 -8.15 10.53
C GLY A 63 11.28 -8.42 10.80
N LEU A 64 10.35 -7.62 10.26
CA LEU A 64 8.91 -7.89 10.36
C LEU A 64 8.41 -8.68 9.15
N ASP A 65 7.45 -9.56 9.40
CA ASP A 65 6.75 -10.32 8.37
C ASP A 65 5.68 -9.47 7.65
N GLU A 66 5.16 -8.45 8.35
CA GLU A 66 4.08 -7.56 7.88
C GLU A 66 4.60 -6.47 6.93
N ILE A 67 3.76 -6.07 5.98
CA ILE A 67 3.95 -4.84 5.20
C ILE A 67 3.22 -3.69 5.90
N LEU A 68 3.92 -2.60 6.16
CA LEU A 68 3.33 -1.40 6.73
C LEU A 68 2.77 -0.51 5.62
N VAL A 69 1.53 -0.05 5.79
CA VAL A 69 0.83 0.82 4.84
C VAL A 69 0.35 2.08 5.55
N GLY A 70 0.50 3.23 4.91
CA GLY A 70 0.01 4.50 5.44
C GLY A 70 0.15 5.63 4.44
N ARG A 71 0.03 6.87 4.92
CA ARG A 71 -0.03 8.08 4.08
C ARG A 71 -1.17 8.02 3.04
N VAL A 72 -2.20 7.24 3.34
CA VAL A 72 -3.38 6.99 2.50
C VAL A 72 -4.20 8.26 2.41
N ARG A 73 -4.44 8.72 1.18
CA ARG A 73 -5.22 9.93 0.90
C ARG A 73 -5.77 9.88 -0.52
N HIS A 74 -6.72 10.76 -0.83
CA HIS A 74 -7.14 10.96 -2.21
C HIS A 74 -6.04 11.63 -3.03
N ASP A 75 -5.85 11.12 -4.25
CA ASP A 75 -5.01 11.75 -5.26
C ASP A 75 -5.78 12.93 -5.90
N VAL A 76 -5.23 14.14 -5.76
CA VAL A 76 -5.79 15.38 -6.32
C VAL A 76 -5.43 15.60 -7.79
N SER A 77 -4.72 14.65 -8.40
CA SER A 77 -4.41 14.66 -9.84
C SER A 77 -5.21 13.61 -10.61
N ALA A 78 -5.96 12.76 -9.91
CA ALA A 78 -6.71 11.65 -10.50
C ALA A 78 -7.78 12.13 -11.49
N HIS A 79 -7.94 11.35 -12.57
CA HIS A 79 -8.94 11.63 -13.60
C HIS A 79 -10.34 11.25 -13.12
N CYS A 80 -11.29 12.16 -13.31
CA CYS A 80 -12.71 11.93 -13.02
C CYS A 80 -13.43 11.42 -14.26
N ALA A 81 -13.82 10.15 -14.25
CA ALA A 81 -14.55 9.56 -15.38
C ALA A 81 -15.95 10.17 -15.57
N ASP A 82 -16.53 10.77 -14.52
CA ASP A 82 -17.87 11.36 -14.52
C ASP A 82 -17.88 12.87 -14.85
N GLY A 83 -16.73 13.48 -15.11
CA GLY A 83 -16.61 14.93 -15.35
C GLY A 83 -16.92 15.82 -14.14
N GLY A 84 -17.17 15.23 -12.96
CA GLY A 84 -17.44 15.95 -11.72
C GLY A 84 -16.16 16.39 -10.99
N PRO A 85 -16.29 16.89 -9.75
CA PRO A 85 -15.14 17.27 -8.94
C PRO A 85 -14.30 16.03 -8.56
N GLN A 86 -12.99 16.25 -8.39
CA GLN A 86 -12.03 15.22 -7.99
C GLN A 86 -12.39 14.51 -6.70
N LEU A 87 -12.93 15.25 -5.75
CA LEU A 87 -13.39 14.74 -4.47
C LEU A 87 -14.82 15.21 -4.20
N THR A 88 -15.65 14.26 -3.80
CA THR A 88 -17.03 14.47 -3.38
C THR A 88 -17.26 13.70 -2.08
N GLU A 89 -18.44 13.83 -1.48
CA GLU A 89 -18.85 12.99 -0.35
C GLU A 89 -18.85 11.49 -0.70
N ALA A 90 -19.08 11.14 -1.96
CA ALA A 90 -18.98 9.77 -2.47
C ALA A 90 -17.53 9.29 -2.66
N GLY A 91 -16.53 10.14 -2.36
CA GLY A 91 -15.11 9.84 -2.50
C GLY A 91 -14.48 10.38 -3.79
N GLY A 92 -13.28 9.87 -4.08
CA GLY A 92 -12.45 10.28 -5.21
C GLY A 92 -12.06 9.10 -6.11
N TYR A 93 -11.51 9.39 -7.28
CA TYR A 93 -11.12 8.37 -8.26
C TYR A 93 -9.68 7.87 -8.12
N GLY A 94 -8.87 8.49 -7.24
CA GLY A 94 -7.51 8.05 -7.00
C GLY A 94 -7.12 8.07 -5.54
N ILE A 95 -6.14 7.23 -5.22
CA ILE A 95 -5.56 7.06 -3.89
C ILE A 95 -4.04 7.11 -3.99
N ASP A 96 -3.43 7.92 -3.13
CA ASP A 96 -2.00 7.88 -2.87
C ASP A 96 -1.75 7.13 -1.57
N MET A 97 -0.72 6.30 -1.55
CA MET A 97 -0.24 5.65 -0.33
C MET A 97 1.26 5.43 -0.36
N PHE A 98 1.83 5.19 0.82
CA PHE A 98 3.21 4.79 1.00
C PHE A 98 3.23 3.44 1.72
N ILE A 99 4.05 2.53 1.23
CA ILE A 99 4.22 1.20 1.85
C ILE A 99 5.68 0.93 2.15
N SER A 100 5.94 0.08 3.13
CA SER A 100 7.28 -0.38 3.47
C SER A 100 7.27 -1.83 3.94
N GLY A 101 8.26 -2.63 3.53
CA GLY A 101 8.40 -4.03 3.95
C GLY A 101 9.84 -4.52 3.91
N ASP A 102 10.14 -5.57 4.69
CA ASP A 102 11.42 -6.26 4.66
C ASP A 102 11.59 -7.03 3.35
N GLN A 103 12.63 -6.70 2.59
CA GLN A 103 12.85 -7.30 1.28
C GLN A 103 13.30 -8.77 1.36
N LEU A 104 13.99 -9.18 2.45
CA LEU A 104 14.49 -10.55 2.61
C LEU A 104 13.41 -11.48 3.14
N LEU A 105 12.43 -10.95 3.88
CA LEU A 105 11.30 -11.71 4.41
C LEU A 105 10.15 -11.72 3.42
N LYS A 106 9.16 -10.81 3.55
CA LYS A 106 7.98 -10.83 2.71
C LYS A 106 8.31 -10.60 1.22
N GLY A 107 9.42 -9.93 0.92
CA GLY A 107 9.93 -9.80 -0.45
C GLY A 107 10.65 -11.05 -1.00
N ALA A 108 11.03 -12.03 -0.17
CA ALA A 108 11.77 -13.22 -0.59
C ALA A 108 11.45 -14.47 0.25
N ALA A 109 12.17 -14.72 1.34
CA ALA A 109 12.18 -16.01 2.03
C ALA A 109 10.84 -16.37 2.70
N LEU A 110 10.21 -15.43 3.42
CA LEU A 110 8.92 -15.67 4.06
C LEU A 110 7.85 -16.02 3.01
N ASN A 111 7.86 -15.29 1.89
CA ASN A 111 6.89 -15.53 0.83
C ASN A 111 7.08 -16.92 0.19
N ALA A 112 8.32 -17.39 0.04
CA ALA A 112 8.60 -18.74 -0.43
C ALA A 112 8.11 -19.82 0.54
N VAL A 113 8.31 -19.63 1.85
CA VAL A 113 7.82 -20.53 2.90
C VAL A 113 6.28 -20.58 2.90
N GLN A 114 5.62 -19.43 2.87
CA GLN A 114 4.15 -19.35 2.83
C GLN A 114 3.56 -20.04 1.60
N ILE A 115 4.21 -19.95 0.43
CA ILE A 115 3.80 -20.69 -0.76
C ILE A 115 3.92 -22.20 -0.51
N ALA A 116 5.00 -22.67 0.12
CA ALA A 116 5.19 -24.08 0.43
C ALA A 116 4.16 -24.59 1.45
N GLU A 117 3.84 -23.81 2.49
CA GLU A 117 2.79 -24.14 3.47
C GLU A 117 1.44 -24.35 2.79
N LEU A 118 1.04 -23.44 1.89
CA LEU A 118 -0.21 -23.57 1.13
C LEU A 118 -0.26 -24.78 0.19
N LEU A 119 0.88 -25.33 -0.21
CA LEU A 119 0.94 -26.56 -1.01
C LEU A 119 0.76 -27.82 -0.16
N LEU A 120 1.14 -27.77 1.13
CA LEU A 120 0.98 -28.88 2.07
C LEU A 120 -0.45 -28.98 2.63
N GLU A 121 -1.19 -27.87 2.66
CA GLU A 121 -2.59 -27.82 3.08
C GLU A 121 -3.59 -28.33 2.02
N LYS A 122 -3.12 -28.60 0.79
CA LYS A 122 -3.92 -29.17 -0.31
C LYS A 122 -3.76 -30.68 -0.42
#